data_AF-A0AB36ZN95-F1
#
_entry.id   AF-A0AB36ZN95-F1
#
_cell.length_a   1.000
_cell.length_b   1.000
_cell.length_c   1.000
_cell.angle_alpha   90.00
_cell.angle_beta   90.00
_cell.angle_gamma   90.00
#
_symmetry.space_group_name_H-M   'P 1'
#
loop_
_entity.id
_entity.type
_entity.pdbx_description
1 polymer ?
#
loop_
_entity_poly.entity_id
_entity_poly.type
_entity_poly.pdbx_seq_one_letter_code
_entity_poly.pdbx_strand_id
1 'polypeptide(L)'
;MKLFPFGRGDANPLPSDDRGSGKLDDYDYELRPKSRRGDTLLRLADSRPHQDEIARVLALGEDEVTAVIPRRTAEEERVDAPMPVRLFAAQRPSGLVGQVPRGLENVVEAALARLSEAGRSPRVPARIVTVRGGLRVELLMHETRG
;
A
#
# COMPACT_ATOMS: atom_id res chain seq x y z
N MET A 1 45.64 4.24 -1.89
CA MET A 1 44.27 4.54 -2.36
C MET A 1 43.28 3.98 -1.35
N LYS A 2 42.56 4.82 -0.61
CA LYS A 2 41.49 4.38 0.30
C LYS A 2 40.23 4.17 -0.56
N LEU A 3 39.74 2.93 -0.65
CA LEU A 3 38.41 2.65 -1.19
C LEU A 3 37.39 3.29 -0.24
N PHE A 4 36.62 4.24 -0.75
CA PHE A 4 35.40 4.68 -0.08
C PHE A 4 34.37 3.55 -0.21
N PRO A 5 33.83 3.01 0.89
CA PRO A 5 32.71 2.11 0.79
C PRO A 5 31.51 2.94 0.31
N PHE A 6 31.02 2.65 -0.90
CA PHE A 6 29.70 3.08 -1.34
C PHE A 6 28.67 2.29 -0.53
N GLY A 7 28.41 2.74 0.70
CA GLY A 7 27.19 2.36 1.39
C GLY A 7 26.03 2.96 0.60
N ARG A 8 25.22 2.12 -0.06
CA ARG A 8 23.83 2.50 -0.35
C ARG A 8 23.22 2.85 1.00
N GLY A 9 23.12 4.15 1.29
CA GLY A 9 22.32 4.62 2.41
C GLY A 9 20.95 3.98 2.26
N ASP A 10 20.54 3.25 3.28
CA ASP A 10 19.22 2.64 3.36
C ASP A 10 18.21 3.82 3.43
N ALA A 11 17.82 4.32 2.25
CA ALA A 11 17.15 5.61 2.06
C ALA A 11 15.67 5.59 2.46
N ASN A 12 15.27 4.64 3.31
CA ASN A 12 13.95 4.62 3.91
C ASN A 12 14.08 5.12 5.35
N PRO A 13 13.59 6.34 5.65
CA PRO A 13 13.70 6.93 6.99
C PRO A 13 12.85 6.18 8.03
N LEU A 14 11.97 5.27 7.60
CA LEU A 14 11.10 4.52 8.48
C LEU A 14 11.86 3.39 9.21
N PRO A 15 11.50 3.12 10.49
CA PRO A 15 11.96 1.93 11.21
C PRO A 15 11.69 0.66 10.40
N SER A 16 12.59 -0.32 10.46
CA SER A 16 12.56 -1.52 9.62
C SER A 16 11.24 -2.29 9.64
N ASP A 17 10.56 -2.30 10.77
CA ASP A 17 9.28 -2.96 11.03
C ASP A 17 8.04 -2.09 10.68
N ASP A 18 8.26 -0.89 10.15
CA ASP A 18 7.23 0.04 9.65
C ASP A 18 7.43 0.43 8.17
N ARG A 19 8.37 -0.21 7.47
CA ARG A 19 8.62 0.03 6.03
C ARG A 19 7.55 -0.57 5.12
N GLY A 20 6.58 -1.28 5.68
CA GLY A 20 5.61 -2.09 4.94
C GLY A 20 6.25 -3.34 4.33
N SER A 21 5.49 -4.06 3.51
CA SER A 21 5.99 -5.28 2.86
C SER A 21 5.25 -5.59 1.56
N GLY A 22 5.96 -6.16 0.60
CA GLY A 22 5.44 -6.71 -0.64
C GLY A 22 6.62 -7.16 -1.50
N LYS A 23 6.38 -8.03 -2.49
CA LYS A 23 7.45 -8.53 -3.37
C LYS A 23 7.08 -8.24 -4.82
N LEU A 24 7.96 -7.57 -5.55
CA LEU A 24 7.80 -7.40 -6.99
C LEU A 24 7.72 -8.74 -7.73
N ASP A 25 8.37 -9.78 -7.20
CA ASP A 25 8.31 -11.14 -7.74
C ASP A 25 6.91 -11.77 -7.68
N ASP A 26 5.97 -11.22 -6.89
CA ASP A 26 4.58 -11.69 -6.87
C ASP A 26 3.78 -11.18 -8.09
N TYR A 27 4.39 -10.35 -8.94
CA TYR A 27 3.77 -9.73 -10.11
C TYR A 27 4.47 -10.16 -11.41
N ASP A 28 3.72 -10.18 -12.51
CA ASP A 28 4.28 -10.38 -13.85
C ASP A 28 4.88 -9.09 -14.43
N TYR A 29 5.41 -9.16 -15.66
CA TYR A 29 6.05 -8.02 -16.33
C TYR A 29 5.09 -6.85 -16.61
N GLU A 30 3.78 -7.07 -16.54
CA GLU A 30 2.74 -6.05 -16.69
C GLU A 30 2.20 -5.58 -15.32
N LEU A 31 2.93 -5.89 -14.24
CA LEU A 31 2.59 -5.57 -12.86
C LEU A 31 1.22 -6.11 -12.44
N ARG A 32 0.80 -7.25 -13.01
CA ARG A 32 -0.40 -7.96 -12.59
C ARG A 32 0.00 -9.00 -11.53
N PRO A 33 -0.76 -9.13 -10.44
CA PRO A 33 -0.52 -10.20 -9.45
C PRO A 33 -0.51 -11.56 -10.15
N LYS A 34 0.51 -12.40 -9.94
CA LYS A 34 0.65 -13.71 -10.61
C LYS A 34 -0.48 -14.69 -10.25
N SER A 35 -1.03 -14.57 -9.03
CA SER A 35 -2.06 -15.45 -8.47
C SER A 35 -3.31 -14.66 -8.09
N ARG A 36 -4.49 -15.29 -8.17
CA ARG A 36 -5.75 -14.79 -7.58
C ARG A 36 -6.04 -15.39 -6.20
N ARG A 37 -5.18 -16.29 -5.69
CA ARG A 37 -5.49 -17.17 -4.55
C ARG A 37 -5.20 -16.56 -3.17
N GLY A 38 -5.01 -15.24 -3.07
CA GLY A 38 -4.74 -14.59 -1.77
C GLY A 38 -3.28 -14.32 -1.47
N ASP A 39 -2.34 -14.79 -2.30
CA ASP A 39 -0.91 -14.80 -1.95
C ASP A 39 -0.24 -13.43 -2.13
N THR A 40 -0.75 -12.62 -3.07
CA THR A 40 -0.17 -11.32 -3.39
C THR A 40 -0.83 -10.24 -2.53
N LEU A 41 -0.10 -9.82 -1.50
CA LEU A 41 -0.51 -8.84 -0.50
C LEU A 41 0.53 -7.73 -0.39
N LEU A 42 0.07 -6.51 -0.14
CA LEU A 42 0.95 -5.36 0.10
C LEU A 42 0.59 -4.72 1.44
N ARG A 43 1.49 -4.82 2.42
CA ARG A 43 1.34 -4.18 3.73
C ARG A 43 1.83 -2.75 3.65
N LEU A 44 1.01 -1.81 4.12
CA LEU A 44 1.36 -0.40 4.12
C LEU A 44 2.59 -0.10 4.98
N ALA A 45 3.34 0.90 4.54
CA ALA A 45 4.37 1.56 5.32
C ALA A 45 3.79 2.67 6.19
N ASP A 46 4.54 3.11 7.19
CA ASP A 46 4.22 4.28 8.02
C ASP A 46 2.83 4.19 8.68
N SER A 47 2.41 3.00 9.11
CA SER A 47 1.11 2.82 9.78
C SER A 47 1.18 3.11 11.29
N ARG A 48 2.37 3.22 11.88
CA ARG A 48 2.50 3.46 13.33
C ARG A 48 1.97 4.80 13.82
N PRO A 49 2.18 5.92 13.11
CA PRO A 49 1.60 7.20 13.55
C PRO A 49 0.07 7.21 13.47
N HIS A 50 -0.54 6.20 12.83
CA HIS A 50 -1.95 6.15 12.49
C HIS A 50 -2.73 5.05 13.22
N GLN A 51 -2.21 4.51 14.32
CA GLN A 51 -2.85 3.42 15.05
C GLN A 51 -4.27 3.75 15.52
N ASP A 52 -4.50 4.95 16.03
CA ASP A 52 -5.83 5.38 16.49
C ASP A 52 -6.85 5.42 15.34
N GLU A 53 -6.40 5.86 14.16
CA GLU A 53 -7.22 5.89 12.95
C GLU A 53 -7.56 4.47 12.47
N ILE A 54 -6.57 3.58 12.44
CA ILE A 54 -6.76 2.18 12.06
C ILE A 54 -7.67 1.47 13.05
N ALA A 55 -7.49 1.71 14.36
CA ALA A 55 -8.35 1.16 15.41
C ALA A 55 -9.78 1.66 15.28
N ARG A 56 -9.97 2.95 14.96
CA ARG A 56 -11.30 3.52 14.71
C ARG A 56 -11.98 2.85 13.53
N VAL A 57 -11.28 2.63 12.42
CA VAL A 57 -11.85 1.95 11.25
C VAL A 57 -12.18 0.49 11.59
N LEU A 58 -11.30 -0.21 12.30
CA LEU A 58 -11.54 -1.59 12.74
C LEU A 58 -12.78 -1.69 13.65
N ALA A 59 -12.98 -0.71 14.54
CA ALA A 59 -14.13 -0.67 15.45
C ALA A 59 -15.47 -0.43 14.74
N LEU A 60 -15.48 0.00 13.47
CA LEU A 60 -16.72 0.08 12.69
C LEU A 60 -17.29 -1.31 12.35
N GLY A 61 -16.45 -2.35 12.37
CA GLY A 61 -16.89 -3.73 12.16
C GLY A 61 -17.35 -4.04 10.73
N GLU A 62 -16.89 -3.28 9.74
CA GLU A 62 -17.20 -3.52 8.32
C GLU A 62 -16.44 -4.75 7.80
N ASP A 63 -17.16 -5.65 7.12
CA ASP A 63 -16.56 -6.85 6.52
C ASP A 63 -15.69 -6.50 5.30
N GLU A 64 -16.05 -5.45 4.56
CA GLU A 64 -15.34 -5.00 3.36
C GLU A 64 -14.79 -3.58 3.54
N VAL A 65 -13.45 -3.49 3.52
CA VAL A 65 -12.75 -2.20 3.54
C VAL A 65 -11.97 -2.06 2.23
N THR A 66 -12.00 -0.87 1.64
CA THR A 66 -11.23 -0.60 0.41
C THR A 66 -10.30 0.59 0.61
N ALA A 67 -9.16 0.59 -0.07
CA ALA A 67 -8.17 1.65 -0.02
C ALA A 67 -8.52 2.76 -1.02
N VAL A 68 -8.47 3.99 -0.53
CA VAL A 68 -8.53 5.22 -1.32
C VAL A 68 -7.13 5.77 -1.42
N ILE A 69 -6.60 5.74 -2.64
CA ILE A 69 -5.23 6.12 -2.95
C ILE A 69 -5.30 7.17 -4.07
N PRO A 70 -4.88 8.42 -3.83
CA PRO A 70 -4.84 9.42 -4.87
C PRO A 70 -3.81 9.01 -5.93
N ARG A 71 -4.10 9.29 -7.20
CA ARG A 71 -3.07 9.19 -8.25
C ARG A 71 -2.06 10.30 -8.04
N ARG A 72 -0.77 9.97 -8.19
CA ARG A 72 0.28 10.97 -8.17
C ARG A 72 0.18 11.85 -9.41
N THR A 73 0.52 13.11 -9.24
CA THR A 73 0.74 14.08 -10.32
C THR A 73 2.16 13.93 -10.87
N ALA A 74 2.40 14.45 -12.08
CA ALA A 74 3.75 14.46 -12.67
C ALA A 74 4.79 15.21 -11.83
N GLU A 75 4.36 16.13 -10.95
CA GLU A 75 5.23 16.80 -10.00
C GLU A 75 5.58 15.91 -8.81
N GLU A 76 4.58 15.24 -8.23
CA GLU A 76 4.76 14.26 -7.17
C GLU A 76 5.66 13.10 -7.62
N GLU A 77 5.51 12.61 -8.86
CA GLU A 77 6.42 11.61 -9.42
C GLU A 77 7.87 12.11 -9.54
N ARG A 78 8.06 13.37 -9.97
CA ARG A 78 9.39 13.97 -10.15
C ARG A 78 10.17 14.08 -8.85
N VAL A 79 9.48 14.33 -7.75
CA VAL A 79 10.08 14.47 -6.42
C VAL A 79 10.01 13.17 -5.60
N ASP A 80 9.59 12.07 -6.23
CA ASP A 80 9.40 10.77 -5.57
C ASP A 80 8.51 10.90 -4.31
N ALA A 81 7.42 11.64 -4.43
CA ALA A 81 6.48 11.89 -3.34
C ALA A 81 5.85 10.57 -2.87
N PRO A 82 5.61 10.44 -1.55
CA PRO A 82 4.94 9.28 -1.00
C PRO A 82 3.51 9.15 -1.53
N MET A 83 2.99 7.91 -1.58
CA MET A 83 1.60 7.64 -1.93
C MET A 83 0.77 7.39 -0.65
N PRO A 84 0.08 8.41 -0.12
CA PRO A 84 -0.72 8.26 1.09
C PRO A 84 -1.94 7.36 0.85
N VAL A 85 -2.28 6.56 1.86
CA VAL A 85 -3.42 5.65 1.80
C VAL A 85 -4.43 6.00 2.88
N ARG A 86 -5.70 6.04 2.49
CA ARG A 86 -6.88 6.09 3.37
C ARG A 86 -7.70 4.83 3.16
N LEU A 87 -8.55 4.50 4.12
CA LEU A 87 -9.54 3.43 4.01
C LEU A 87 -10.92 4.03 3.76
N PHE A 88 -11.73 3.37 2.96
CA PHE A 88 -13.14 3.66 2.79
C PHE A 88 -13.92 2.58 3.52
N ALA A 89 -14.63 2.98 4.57
CA ALA A 89 -15.45 2.14 5.42
C ALA A 89 -16.67 2.96 5.89
N ALA A 90 -17.81 2.32 6.12
CA ALA A 90 -19.05 2.99 6.52
C ALA A 90 -19.40 4.22 5.65
N GLN A 91 -19.31 4.07 4.33
CA GLN A 91 -19.60 5.09 3.31
C GLN A 91 -18.73 6.37 3.35
N ARG A 92 -17.62 6.39 4.08
CA ARG A 92 -16.74 7.56 4.16
C ARG A 92 -15.26 7.19 4.08
N PRO A 93 -14.40 8.08 3.53
CA PRO A 93 -12.96 7.93 3.66
C PRO A 93 -12.51 8.23 5.11
N SER A 94 -11.53 7.48 5.56
CA SER A 94 -10.85 7.61 6.84
C SER A 94 -9.79 8.72 6.79
N GLY A 95 -9.15 8.97 7.93
CA GLY A 95 -7.84 9.65 7.96
C GLY A 95 -6.75 8.81 7.29
N LEU A 96 -5.51 9.31 7.28
CA LEU A 96 -4.37 8.53 6.79
C LEU A 96 -4.14 7.31 7.66
N VAL A 97 -3.84 6.17 7.03
CA VAL A 97 -3.54 4.89 7.70
C VAL A 97 -2.14 4.36 7.38
N GLY A 98 -1.41 5.10 6.56
CA GLY A 98 -0.07 4.75 6.09
C GLY A 98 0.12 5.17 4.64
N GLN A 99 1.13 4.59 4.02
CA GLN A 99 1.58 4.91 2.68
C GLN A 99 1.93 3.63 1.92
N VAL A 100 1.91 3.69 0.59
CA VAL A 100 2.44 2.59 -0.23
C VAL A 100 3.95 2.45 0.04
N PRO A 101 4.46 1.23 0.26
CA PRO A 101 5.89 1.01 0.46
C PRO A 101 6.71 1.46 -0.75
N ARG A 102 7.88 2.04 -0.47
CA ARG A 102 8.81 2.50 -1.50
C ARG A 102 9.23 1.36 -2.43
N GLY A 103 9.20 1.62 -3.73
CA GLY A 103 9.47 0.65 -4.80
C GLY A 103 8.26 -0.17 -5.25
N LEU A 104 7.09 -0.03 -4.61
CA LEU A 104 5.84 -0.72 -4.97
C LEU A 104 4.75 0.24 -5.49
N GLU A 105 5.06 1.53 -5.62
CA GLU A 105 4.13 2.56 -6.10
C GLU A 105 3.56 2.22 -7.49
N ASN A 106 4.43 1.85 -8.43
CA ASN A 106 4.04 1.53 -9.81
C ASN A 106 3.07 0.33 -9.88
N VAL A 107 3.20 -0.62 -8.95
CA VAL A 107 2.31 -1.78 -8.87
C VAL A 107 0.90 -1.35 -8.45
N VAL A 108 0.81 -0.43 -7.48
CA VAL A 108 -0.47 0.13 -7.04
C VAL A 108 -1.08 1.00 -8.14
N GLU A 109 -0.30 1.83 -8.82
CA GLU A 109 -0.77 2.63 -9.95
C GLU A 109 -1.32 1.76 -11.08
N ALA A 110 -0.59 0.70 -11.46
CA ALA A 110 -1.05 -0.27 -12.47
C ALA A 110 -2.34 -0.98 -12.03
N ALA A 111 -2.49 -1.32 -10.74
CA ALA A 111 -3.72 -1.90 -10.20
C ALA A 111 -4.91 -0.94 -10.29
N LEU A 112 -4.72 0.33 -9.91
CA LEU A 112 -5.77 1.35 -9.98
C LEU A 112 -6.18 1.66 -11.42
N ALA A 113 -5.21 1.73 -12.35
CA ALA A 113 -5.46 1.90 -13.77
C ALA A 113 -6.31 0.75 -14.31
N ARG A 114 -5.92 -0.50 -14.02
CA ARG A 114 -6.63 -1.70 -14.45
C ARG A 114 -8.07 -1.76 -13.93
N LEU A 115 -8.28 -1.47 -12.64
CA LEU A 115 -9.62 -1.39 -12.07
C LEU A 115 -10.48 -0.35 -12.79
N SER A 116 -9.90 0.82 -13.08
CA SER A 116 -10.58 1.89 -13.81
C SER A 116 -10.92 1.49 -15.25
N GLU A 117 -9.99 0.86 -15.97
CA GLU A 117 -10.18 0.38 -17.35
C GLU A 117 -11.24 -0.73 -17.41
N ALA A 118 -11.32 -1.58 -16.39
CA ALA A 118 -12.35 -2.60 -16.24
C ALA A 118 -13.73 -2.05 -15.81
N GLY A 119 -13.89 -0.72 -15.68
CA GLY A 119 -15.13 -0.08 -15.23
C GLY A 119 -15.46 -0.36 -13.75
N ARG A 120 -14.51 -0.87 -12.96
CA ARG A 120 -14.66 -1.09 -11.52
C ARG A 120 -14.30 0.19 -10.75
N SER A 121 -14.74 0.26 -9.50
CA SER A 121 -14.27 1.33 -8.61
C SER A 121 -12.74 1.26 -8.48
N PRO A 122 -11.99 2.36 -8.68
CA PRO A 122 -10.54 2.38 -8.56
C PRO A 122 -10.12 2.42 -7.08
N ARG A 123 -10.54 1.40 -6.33
CA ARG A 123 -10.22 1.21 -4.92
C ARG A 123 -9.75 -0.22 -4.73
N VAL A 124 -8.62 -0.38 -4.07
CA VAL A 124 -8.02 -1.70 -3.84
C VAL A 124 -8.63 -2.30 -2.58
N PRO A 125 -9.19 -3.52 -2.60
CA PRO A 125 -9.66 -4.18 -1.39
C PRO A 125 -8.54 -4.28 -0.33
N ALA A 126 -8.87 -4.09 0.93
CA ALA A 126 -7.91 -4.01 2.01
C ALA A 126 -8.45 -4.69 3.28
N ARG A 127 -7.53 -5.14 4.13
CA ARG A 127 -7.86 -5.68 5.46
C ARG A 127 -6.97 -5.08 6.53
N ILE A 128 -7.49 -5.02 7.74
CA ILE A 128 -6.73 -4.65 8.94
C ILE A 128 -6.27 -5.95 9.62
N VAL A 129 -4.98 -6.04 9.93
CA VAL A 129 -4.38 -7.19 10.61
C VAL A 129 -3.69 -6.75 11.89
N THR A 130 -3.74 -7.61 12.91
CA THR A 130 -2.97 -7.39 14.14
C THR A 130 -1.65 -8.13 14.02
N VAL A 131 -0.54 -7.44 14.26
CA VAL A 131 0.80 -8.03 14.31
C VAL A 131 1.50 -7.67 15.61
N ARG A 132 2.64 -8.34 15.87
CA ARG A 132 3.54 -7.95 16.96
C ARG A 132 4.06 -6.53 16.67
N GLY A 133 3.48 -5.52 17.32
CA GLY A 133 3.81 -4.11 17.12
C GLY A 133 2.65 -3.21 16.72
N GLY A 134 1.42 -3.73 16.61
CA GLY A 134 0.21 -2.94 16.43
C GLY A 134 -0.69 -3.42 15.30
N LEU A 135 -1.64 -2.58 14.92
CA LEU A 135 -2.51 -2.75 13.78
C LEU A 135 -1.78 -2.35 12.48
N ARG A 136 -2.00 -3.14 11.44
CA ARG A 136 -1.46 -2.92 10.10
C ARG A 136 -2.57 -3.02 9.07
N VAL A 137 -2.33 -2.42 7.91
CA VAL A 137 -3.23 -2.49 6.77
C VAL A 137 -2.54 -3.28 5.66
N GLU A 138 -3.25 -4.26 5.11
CA GLU A 138 -2.82 -5.04 3.95
C GLU A 138 -3.77 -4.81 2.79
N LEU A 139 -3.23 -4.40 1.65
CA LEU A 139 -3.92 -4.34 0.38
C LEU A 139 -3.96 -5.73 -0.25
N LEU A 140 -5.15 -6.17 -0.63
CA LEU A 140 -5.45 -7.47 -1.23
C LEU A 140 -5.19 -7.41 -2.74
N MET A 141 -3.92 -7.22 -3.11
CA MET A 141 -3.51 -6.96 -4.50
C MET A 141 -3.92 -8.07 -5.46
N HIS A 142 -3.99 -9.32 -5.03
CA HIS A 142 -4.49 -10.44 -5.84
C HIS A 142 -5.92 -10.22 -6.41
N GLU A 143 -6.77 -9.43 -5.75
CA GLU A 143 -8.12 -9.10 -6.21
C GLU A 143 -8.16 -8.09 -7.36
N THR A 144 -7.01 -7.47 -7.66
CA THR A 144 -6.86 -6.48 -8.73
C THR A 144 -6.25 -7.08 -10.00
N ARG A 145 -6.15 -8.41 -10.14
CA ARG A 145 -5.58 -9.04 -11.35
C ARG A 145 -6.45 -8.87 -12.60
N GLY A 146 -7.77 -8.86 -12.41
CA GLY A 146 -8.78 -8.87 -13.48
C GLY A 146 -8.77 -7.66 -14.37
#